data_AF-A0A8S2YI69-F1
#
_entry.id   AF-A0A8S2YI69-F1
#
_cell.length_a   1.000
_cell.length_b   1.000
_cell.length_c   1.000
_cell.angle_alpha   90.00
_cell.angle_beta   90.00
_cell.angle_gamma   90.00
#
_symmetry.space_group_name_H-M   'P 1'
#
loop_
_entity.id
_entity.type
_entity.pdbx_description
1 polymer ?
#
loop_
_entity_poly.entity_id
_entity_poly.type
_entity_poly.pdbx_seq_one_letter_code
_entity_poly.pdbx_strand_id
1 'polypeptide(L)'
;LGNYEPHEFFNDLYHRFLLSSTSLAPGMKSSSMKSMCLQAMTIVYGKYAEQIGPFNDTRSIVQMLDRCIDRTERDRLLLFIQKLILNIRNVRDLIDCGGIKLLIQLMCLAHLHINRACVPLQTNVIESSSNMNRDSEKEWYYGKQDKEKL
;
A
#
# COMPACT_ATOMS: atom_id res chain seq x y z
N LEU A 1 2.24 -21.31 -32.19
CA LEU A 1 2.13 -20.21 -31.22
C LEU A 1 3.00 -19.09 -31.77
N GLY A 2 2.38 -18.02 -32.28
CA GLY A 2 3.11 -16.96 -32.99
C GLY A 2 4.22 -16.38 -32.11
N ASN A 3 5.37 -16.06 -32.73
CA ASN A 3 6.48 -15.38 -32.07
C ASN A 3 5.99 -14.00 -31.61
N TYR A 4 5.47 -13.92 -30.39
CA TYR A 4 5.09 -12.64 -29.81
C TYR A 4 6.37 -11.92 -29.39
N GLU A 5 6.65 -10.80 -30.04
CA GLU A 5 7.81 -9.98 -29.68
C GLU A 5 7.60 -9.45 -28.25
N PRO A 6 8.62 -9.54 -27.37
CA PRO A 6 8.49 -9.14 -25.96
C PRO A 6 7.96 -7.72 -25.76
N HIS A 7 8.29 -6.82 -26.68
CA HIS A 7 7.81 -5.44 -26.70
C HIS A 7 6.29 -5.33 -26.94
N GLU A 8 5.73 -6.08 -27.89
CA GLU A 8 4.29 -6.08 -28.16
C GLU A 8 3.50 -6.65 -26.98
N PHE A 9 3.97 -7.79 -26.44
CA PHE A 9 3.34 -8.39 -25.27
C PHE A 9 3.34 -7.43 -24.07
N PHE A 10 4.47 -6.76 -23.83
CA PHE A 10 4.61 -5.79 -22.76
C PHE A 10 3.67 -4.59 -22.92
N ASN A 11 3.56 -4.04 -24.14
CA ASN A 11 2.64 -2.92 -24.42
C ASN A 11 1.18 -3.33 -24.29
N ASP A 12 0.82 -4.54 -24.72
CA ASP A 12 -0.53 -5.05 -24.54
C ASP A 12 -0.87 -5.21 -23.05
N LEU A 13 0.05 -5.78 -22.23
CA LEU A 13 -0.08 -5.84 -20.78
C LEU A 13 -0.34 -4.46 -20.15
N TYR A 14 0.40 -3.44 -20.59
CA TYR A 14 0.26 -2.10 -20.08
C TYR A 14 -1.08 -1.45 -20.49
N HIS A 15 -1.33 -1.31 -21.78
CA HIS A 15 -2.46 -0.52 -22.27
C HIS A 15 -3.80 -1.27 -22.15
N ARG A 16 -3.84 -2.55 -22.50
CA ARG A 16 -5.10 -3.29 -22.57
C ARG A 16 -5.53 -3.87 -21.23
N PHE A 17 -4.62 -4.04 -20.28
CA PHE A 17 -4.95 -4.67 -19.00
C PHE A 17 -4.67 -3.76 -17.81
N LEU A 18 -3.49 -3.15 -17.70
CA LEU A 18 -3.19 -2.29 -16.54
C LEU A 18 -4.00 -0.98 -16.56
N LEU A 19 -4.12 -0.33 -17.72
CA LEU A 19 -4.89 0.91 -17.84
C LEU A 19 -6.40 0.67 -17.91
N SER A 20 -6.86 -0.31 -18.69
CA SER A 20 -8.30 -0.63 -18.82
C SER A 20 -8.92 -1.08 -17.49
N SER A 21 -8.16 -1.77 -16.65
CA SER A 21 -8.61 -2.19 -15.32
C SER A 21 -8.78 -1.02 -14.35
N THR A 22 -8.29 0.18 -14.71
CA THR A 22 -8.46 1.43 -13.95
C THR A 22 -9.76 2.15 -14.30
N SER A 23 -10.37 1.91 -15.46
CA SER A 23 -11.62 2.55 -15.90
C SER A 23 -12.90 1.79 -15.52
N LEU A 24 -12.77 0.60 -14.91
CA LEU A 24 -13.92 -0.18 -14.43
C LEU A 24 -14.52 0.42 -13.15
N ALA A 25 -15.86 0.39 -13.07
CA ALA A 25 -16.66 1.00 -12.00
C ALA A 25 -16.21 0.59 -10.58
N PRO A 26 -16.30 1.50 -9.59
CA PRO A 26 -15.84 1.26 -8.23
C PRO A 26 -16.76 0.23 -7.56
N GLY A 27 -16.32 -1.03 -7.49
CA GLY A 27 -17.09 -2.13 -6.89
C GLY A 27 -16.74 -3.51 -7.45
N MET A 28 -16.23 -3.58 -8.68
CA MET A 28 -15.73 -4.84 -9.25
C MET A 28 -14.22 -4.93 -8.97
N LYS A 29 -13.80 -5.88 -8.13
CA LYS A 29 -12.46 -5.96 -7.52
C LYS A 29 -11.35 -6.21 -8.55
N SER A 30 -10.93 -5.13 -9.21
CA SER A 30 -9.96 -5.04 -10.30
C SER A 30 -8.49 -5.10 -9.86
N SER A 31 -8.23 -4.96 -8.55
CA SER A 31 -6.87 -4.92 -7.97
C SER A 31 -6.06 -6.20 -8.23
N SER A 32 -6.71 -7.37 -8.31
CA SER A 32 -6.04 -8.64 -8.62
C SER A 32 -5.48 -8.67 -10.05
N MET A 33 -6.24 -8.18 -11.04
CA MET A 33 -5.78 -8.13 -12.44
C MET A 33 -4.62 -7.13 -12.60
N LYS A 34 -4.77 -5.91 -12.06
CA LYS A 34 -3.69 -4.91 -12.04
C LYS A 34 -2.41 -5.47 -11.47
N SER A 35 -2.54 -6.12 -10.32
CA SER A 35 -1.44 -6.80 -9.64
C SER A 35 -0.79 -7.85 -10.54
N MET A 36 -1.57 -8.74 -11.18
CA MET A 36 -1.02 -9.74 -12.09
C MET A 36 -0.32 -9.12 -13.30
N CYS A 37 -0.89 -8.06 -13.89
CA CYS A 37 -0.28 -7.35 -15.00
C CYS A 37 1.04 -6.69 -14.59
N LEU A 38 1.10 -6.00 -13.45
CA LEU A 38 2.33 -5.42 -12.92
C LEU A 38 3.41 -6.48 -12.70
N GLN A 39 3.02 -7.64 -12.16
CA GLN A 39 3.96 -8.75 -11.95
C GLN A 39 4.48 -9.30 -13.27
N ALA A 40 3.61 -9.51 -14.26
CA ALA A 40 4.01 -9.97 -15.59
C ALA A 40 4.92 -8.95 -16.28
N MET A 41 4.57 -7.67 -16.26
CA MET A 41 5.39 -6.57 -16.79
C MET A 41 6.75 -6.50 -16.12
N THR A 42 6.82 -6.69 -14.80
CA THR A 42 8.08 -6.75 -14.03
C THR A 42 8.99 -7.87 -14.53
N ILE A 43 8.44 -9.07 -14.72
CA ILE A 43 9.20 -10.23 -15.20
C ILE A 43 9.69 -10.00 -16.63
N VAL A 44 8.80 -9.54 -17.51
CA VAL A 44 9.11 -9.32 -18.94
C VAL A 44 10.14 -8.22 -19.10
N TYR A 45 9.95 -7.06 -18.46
CA TYR A 45 10.92 -5.96 -18.52
C TYR A 45 12.26 -6.36 -17.91
N GLY A 46 12.24 -7.09 -16.79
CA GLY A 46 13.48 -7.56 -16.16
C GLY A 46 14.30 -8.52 -17.04
N LYS A 47 13.67 -9.27 -17.94
CA LYS A 47 14.35 -10.21 -18.84
C LYS A 47 14.69 -9.60 -20.21
N TYR A 48 13.91 -8.63 -20.68
CA TYR A 48 13.99 -8.09 -22.03
C TYR A 48 14.15 -6.57 -22.06
N ALA A 49 14.73 -5.95 -21.02
CA ALA A 49 14.90 -4.50 -20.89
C ALA A 49 15.60 -3.85 -22.10
N GLU A 50 16.62 -4.51 -22.66
CA GLU A 50 17.34 -4.01 -23.84
C GLU A 50 16.49 -4.05 -25.12
N GLN A 51 15.67 -5.09 -25.29
CA GLN A 51 14.80 -5.26 -26.46
C GLN A 51 13.57 -4.35 -26.39
N ILE A 52 12.99 -4.19 -25.20
CA ILE A 52 11.83 -3.32 -24.98
C ILE A 52 12.28 -1.85 -25.00
N GLY A 53 13.45 -1.55 -24.44
CA GLY A 53 13.99 -0.20 -24.38
C GLY A 53 13.32 0.67 -23.32
N PRO A 54 13.37 2.01 -23.48
CA PRO A 54 12.83 2.94 -22.50
C PRO A 54 11.30 2.86 -22.42
N PHE A 55 10.76 3.04 -21.22
CA PHE A 55 9.34 3.01 -20.95
C PHE A 55 8.78 4.44 -20.87
N ASN A 56 8.00 4.83 -21.89
CA ASN A 56 7.50 6.19 -22.06
C ASN A 56 6.56 6.66 -20.95
N ASP A 57 5.85 5.74 -20.29
CA ASP A 57 4.83 6.06 -19.29
C ASP A 57 5.33 5.92 -17.84
N THR A 58 6.63 6.12 -17.60
CA THR A 58 7.24 6.04 -16.26
C THR A 58 6.53 6.98 -15.25
N ARG A 59 6.13 8.18 -15.69
CA ARG A 59 5.34 9.13 -14.89
C ARG A 59 4.01 8.55 -14.43
N SER A 60 3.32 7.80 -15.30
CA SER A 60 2.02 7.19 -14.98
C SER A 60 2.16 6.18 -13.85
N ILE A 61 3.23 5.36 -13.88
CA ILE A 61 3.53 4.39 -12.81
C ILE A 61 3.81 5.08 -11.48
N VAL A 62 4.54 6.20 -11.48
CA VAL A 62 4.79 6.98 -10.26
C VAL A 62 3.50 7.57 -9.69
N GLN A 63 2.60 8.07 -10.55
CA GLN A 63 1.29 8.56 -10.11
C GLN A 63 0.40 7.43 -9.57
N MET A 64 0.46 6.24 -10.17
CA MET A 64 -0.21 5.06 -9.63
C MET A 64 0.32 4.70 -8.24
N LEU A 65 1.64 4.77 -8.02
CA LEU A 65 2.26 4.50 -6.73
C LEU A 65 1.86 5.54 -5.67
N ASP A 66 1.87 6.82 -6.03
CA ASP A 66 1.51 7.93 -5.13
C ASP A 66 0.07 7.83 -4.60
N ARG A 67 -0.86 7.37 -5.47
CA ARG A 67 -2.27 7.19 -5.12
C ARG A 67 -2.60 5.79 -4.60
N CYS A 68 -1.60 4.91 -4.46
CA CYS A 68 -1.81 3.52 -4.12
C CYS A 68 -2.16 3.35 -2.64
N ILE A 69 -3.30 2.72 -2.37
CA ILE A 69 -3.78 2.41 -1.01
C ILE A 69 -3.60 0.92 -0.69
N ASP A 70 -3.65 0.06 -1.71
CA ASP A 70 -3.51 -1.39 -1.56
C ASP A 70 -2.05 -1.79 -1.37
N ARG A 71 -1.77 -2.58 -0.33
CA ARG A 71 -0.39 -2.98 0.02
C ARG A 71 0.23 -3.86 -1.06
N THR A 72 -0.54 -4.80 -1.62
CA THR A 72 -0.04 -5.73 -2.63
C THR A 72 0.23 -5.04 -3.96
N GLU A 73 -0.65 -4.14 -4.39
CA GLU A 73 -0.45 -3.32 -5.58
C GLU A 73 0.77 -2.42 -5.42
N ARG A 74 0.92 -1.75 -4.26
CA ARG A 74 2.07 -0.91 -3.95
C ARG A 74 3.39 -1.68 -4.04
N ASP A 75 3.46 -2.87 -3.44
CA ASP A 75 4.68 -3.69 -3.47
C ASP A 75 5.02 -4.11 -4.92
N ARG A 76 4.00 -4.42 -5.74
CA ARG A 76 4.20 -4.75 -7.15
C ARG A 76 4.63 -3.55 -8.00
N LEU A 77 4.11 -2.35 -7.72
CA LEU A 77 4.55 -1.11 -8.36
C LEU A 77 6.02 -0.82 -8.02
N LEU A 78 6.43 -1.00 -6.76
CA LEU A 78 7.83 -0.83 -6.33
C LEU A 78 8.75 -1.82 -7.04
N LEU A 79 8.36 -3.09 -7.13
CA LEU A 79 9.10 -4.11 -7.88
C LEU A 79 9.20 -3.77 -9.37
N PHE A 80 8.14 -3.21 -9.95
CA PHE A 80 8.17 -2.80 -11.35
C PHE A 80 9.11 -1.61 -11.58
N ILE A 81 9.05 -0.59 -10.71
CA ILE A 81 9.99 0.56 -10.74
C ILE A 81 11.43 0.08 -10.61
N GLN A 82 11.71 -0.91 -9.76
CA GLN A 82 13.04 -1.52 -9.63
C GLN A 82 13.54 -2.10 -10.97
N LYS A 83 12.65 -2.57 -11.84
CA LYS A 83 13.03 -3.03 -13.20
C LYS A 83 13.13 -1.88 -14.19
N LEU A 84 12.28 -0.86 -14.09
CA LEU A 84 12.34 0.31 -14.97
C LEU A 84 13.70 1.04 -14.87
N ILE A 85 14.29 1.11 -13.67
CA ILE A 85 15.59 1.79 -13.47
C ILE A 85 16.79 1.08 -14.14
N LEU A 86 16.59 -0.10 -14.76
CA LEU A 86 17.61 -0.73 -15.60
C LEU A 86 17.93 0.11 -16.85
N ASN A 87 17.02 0.99 -17.27
CA ASN A 87 17.23 1.90 -18.39
C ASN A 87 17.42 3.35 -17.89
N ILE A 88 18.51 3.99 -18.29
CA ILE A 88 18.88 5.34 -17.84
C ILE A 88 17.85 6.42 -18.21
N ARG A 89 17.10 6.24 -19.32
CA ARG A 89 16.03 7.19 -19.69
C ARG A 89 14.89 7.16 -18.68
N ASN A 90 14.49 5.97 -18.25
CA ASN A 90 13.46 5.81 -17.23
C ASN A 90 13.92 6.39 -15.88
N VAL A 91 15.20 6.26 -15.54
CA VAL A 91 15.76 6.88 -14.32
C VAL A 91 15.60 8.39 -14.36
N ARG A 92 15.90 9.02 -15.51
CA ARG A 92 15.68 10.45 -15.71
C ARG A 92 14.21 10.81 -15.53
N ASP A 93 13.30 10.09 -16.20
CA ASP A 93 11.86 10.35 -16.09
C ASP A 93 11.34 10.16 -14.66
N LEU A 94 11.85 9.15 -13.93
CA LEU A 94 11.54 8.89 -12.53
C LEU A 94 11.95 10.07 -11.63
N ILE A 95 13.13 10.65 -11.86
CA ILE A 95 13.60 11.83 -11.12
C ILE A 95 12.74 13.05 -11.47
N ASP A 96 12.50 13.28 -12.77
CA ASP A 96 11.78 14.45 -13.27
C ASP A 96 10.32 14.51 -12.81
N CYS A 97 9.69 13.36 -12.57
CA CYS A 97 8.32 13.29 -12.01
C CYS A 97 8.27 13.23 -10.47
N GLY A 98 9.40 13.37 -9.77
CA GLY A 98 9.45 13.38 -8.30
C GLY A 98 9.41 12.00 -7.65
N GLY A 99 9.68 10.93 -8.41
CA GLY A 99 9.67 9.55 -7.91
C GLY A 99 10.62 9.31 -6.74
N ILE A 100 11.79 9.97 -6.71
CA ILE A 100 12.74 9.87 -5.58
C ILE A 100 12.11 10.37 -4.27
N LYS A 101 11.41 11.52 -4.31
CA LYS A 101 10.73 12.08 -3.13
C LYS A 101 9.68 11.10 -2.60
N LEU A 102 8.89 10.51 -3.50
CA LEU A 102 7.88 9.51 -3.15
C LEU A 102 8.50 8.26 -2.51
N LEU A 103 9.57 7.72 -3.09
CA LEU A 103 10.28 6.55 -2.55
C LEU A 103 10.84 6.81 -1.14
N ILE A 104 11.42 8.00 -0.90
CA ILE A 104 11.90 8.41 0.43
C ILE A 104 10.74 8.48 1.42
N GLN A 105 9.62 9.09 1.04
CA GLN A 105 8.43 9.16 1.91
C GLN A 105 7.92 7.76 2.29
N LEU A 106 7.85 6.84 1.32
CA LEU A 106 7.45 5.45 1.57
C LEU A 106 8.42 4.72 2.51
N MET A 107 9.72 4.93 2.35
CA MET A 107 10.75 4.35 3.24
C MET A 107 10.61 4.84 4.68
N CYS A 108 10.37 6.15 4.87
CA CYS A 108 10.13 6.72 6.21
C CYS A 108 8.87 6.14 6.86
N LEU A 109 7.81 5.92 6.09
CA LEU A 109 6.56 5.31 6.58
C LEU A 109 6.73 3.82 6.95
N ALA A 110 7.58 3.08 6.21
CA ALA A 110 7.84 1.68 6.50
C ALA A 110 8.48 1.48 7.88
N HIS A 111 9.44 2.35 8.24
CA HIS A 111 10.05 2.34 9.57
C HIS A 111 9.03 2.69 10.68
N LEU A 112 8.09 3.59 10.41
CA LEU A 112 7.03 3.95 11.36
C LEU A 112 6.03 2.81 11.59
N HIS A 113 5.74 1.96 10.58
CA HIS A 113 4.84 0.81 10.71
C HIS A 113 5.42 -0.29 11.62
N ILE A 114 6.75 -0.44 11.66
CA ILE A 114 7.44 -1.38 12.55
C ILE A 114 7.54 -0.82 13.98
N ASN A 115 7.75 0.49 14.12
CA ASN A 115 7.85 1.16 15.42
C ASN A 115 6.49 1.60 16.00
N ARG A 116 5.36 1.19 15.42
CA ARG A 116 4.11 1.23 16.18
C ARG A 116 4.30 0.30 17.35
N ALA A 117 4.23 0.83 18.57
CA ALA A 117 3.85 0.01 19.71
C ALA A 117 2.58 -0.72 19.26
N CYS A 118 2.64 -2.05 19.12
CA CYS A 118 1.44 -2.85 19.16
C CYS A 118 0.90 -2.55 20.55
N VAL A 119 0.02 -1.55 20.65
CA VAL A 119 -0.68 -1.30 21.91
C VAL A 119 -1.45 -2.59 22.07
N PRO A 120 -1.09 -3.45 23.04
CA PRO A 120 -1.95 -4.53 23.38
C PRO A 120 -3.11 -3.80 24.05
N LEU A 121 -4.10 -3.39 23.26
CA LEU A 121 -5.46 -3.31 23.75
C LEU A 121 -5.89 -4.76 23.96
N GLN A 122 -5.16 -5.48 24.82
CA GLN A 122 -5.75 -6.43 25.74
C GLN A 122 -6.74 -5.56 26.49
N THR A 123 -7.96 -5.59 25.95
CA THR A 123 -9.18 -5.35 26.64
C THR A 123 -9.07 -5.96 28.03
N ASN A 124 -8.68 -5.16 29.03
CA ASN A 124 -9.22 -5.27 30.38
C ASN A 124 -10.70 -4.87 30.31
N VAL A 125 -11.46 -5.52 29.42
CA VAL A 125 -12.90 -5.48 29.47
C VAL A 125 -13.23 -6.40 30.63
N ILE A 126 -13.59 -5.79 31.75
CA ILE A 126 -14.24 -6.51 32.83
C ILE A 126 -15.65 -6.81 32.32
N GLU A 127 -15.82 -7.98 31.71
CA GLU A 127 -17.14 -8.48 31.36
C GLU A 127 -17.84 -8.89 32.66
N SER A 128 -18.96 -8.23 32.97
CA SER A 128 -19.83 -8.66 34.06
C SER A 128 -20.51 -9.96 33.62
N SER A 129 -19.95 -11.10 34.02
CA SER A 129 -20.64 -12.37 33.86
C SER A 129 -21.94 -12.33 34.67
N SER A 130 -23.01 -12.94 34.16
CA SER A 130 -24.34 -12.97 34.79
C SER A 130 -24.37 -13.68 36.17
N ASN A 131 -23.22 -14.15 36.63
CA ASN A 131 -23.02 -14.87 37.89
C ASN A 131 -22.14 -14.10 38.90
N MET A 132 -21.76 -12.84 38.62
CA MET A 132 -21.09 -12.00 39.61
C MET A 132 -22.09 -11.55 40.67
N ASN A 133 -22.01 -12.17 41.86
CA ASN A 133 -22.68 -11.68 43.05
C ASN A 133 -22.09 -10.30 43.39
N ARG A 134 -22.95 -9.27 43.46
CA ARG A 134 -22.58 -7.92 43.88
C ARG A 134 -22.38 -7.93 45.40
N ASP A 135 -21.29 -8.52 45.86
CA ASP A 135 -20.86 -8.35 47.25
C ASP A 135 -20.40 -6.90 47.40
N SER A 136 -21.33 -6.08 47.89
CA SER A 136 -21.21 -4.69 48.35
C SER A 136 -19.76 -4.21 48.47
N GLU A 137 -19.20 -3.71 47.36
CA GLU A 137 -17.87 -3.14 47.38
C GLU A 137 -17.88 -1.88 48.27
N LYS A 138 -16.80 -1.72 49.04
CA LYS A 138 -16.69 -0.64 50.02
C LYS A 138 -16.59 0.71 49.31
N GLU A 139 -17.71 1.43 49.27
CA GLU A 139 -17.77 2.80 48.76
C GLU A 139 -17.05 3.76 49.73
N TRP A 140 -16.09 4.52 49.22
CA TRP A 140 -15.41 5.56 49.99
C TRP A 140 -16.13 6.89 49.80
N TYR A 141 -16.70 7.41 50.88
CA TYR A 141 -17.30 8.73 50.91
C TYR A 141 -16.28 9.76 51.38
N TYR A 142 -16.02 10.78 50.56
CA TYR A 142 -15.26 11.96 50.99
C TYR A 142 -16.23 12.92 51.69
N GLY A 143 -16.24 12.89 53.03
CA GLY A 143 -16.89 13.94 53.81
C GLY A 143 -16.07 15.22 53.75
N LYS A 144 -16.60 16.28 53.11
CA LYS A 144 -16.09 17.64 53.40
C LYS A 144 -16.38 17.90 54.87
N GLN A 145 -15.32 17.94 55.66
CA GLN A 145 -15.35 18.43 57.02
C GLN A 145 -15.65 19.94 56.97
N ASP A 146 -16.93 20.30 56.88
CA ASP A 146 -17.49 21.60 57.25
C ASP A 146 -18.99 21.67 56.95
N LYS A 147 -19.81 21.36 57.97
CA LYS A 147 -20.68 22.32 58.66
C LYS A 147 -21.68 21.56 59.53
N GLU A 148 -21.23 21.34 60.75
CA GLU A 148 -22.10 21.18 61.91
C GLU A 148 -22.99 22.43 62.05
N LYS A 149 -24.21 22.22 62.56
CA LYS A 149 -25.25 23.17 62.98
C LYS A 149 -26.36 23.48 61.95
N LEU A 150 -27.47 22.75 62.06
CA LEU A 150 -28.65 23.24 62.79
C LEU A 150 -29.44 22.08 63.40
#